data_AF-A0A956Z4E2-F1
#
_entry.id   AF-A0A956Z4E2-F1
#
_cell.length_a   1.000
_cell.length_b   1.000
_cell.length_c   1.000
_cell.angle_alpha   90.00
_cell.angle_beta   90.00
_cell.angle_gamma   90.00
#
_symmetry.space_group_name_H-M   'P 1'
#
loop_
_entity.id
_entity.type
_entity.pdbx_description
1 polymer ?
#
loop_
_entity_poly.entity_id
_entity_poly.type
_entity_poly.pdbx_seq_one_letter_code
_entity_poly.pdbx_strand_id
1 'polypeptide(L)'
;METVRIALVQVAWVGSIEAMQNQYRALVSEAKGRGAALVCLPEFSLIPYFPGTTDTAGFAWAEPLEGGISERFFSDLARQQAVTMVSSLFEKTADGEHYDTAVIHAPDGRMIGSTRKIHIPSGEGYNE
;
A
#
# COMPACT_ATOMS: atom_id res chain seq x y z
N MET A 1 -25.64 -16.21 -3.13
CA MET A 1 -24.58 -15.18 -3.01
C MET A 1 -23.34 -15.85 -2.49
N GLU A 2 -22.21 -15.65 -3.15
CA GLU A 2 -20.92 -16.05 -2.57
C GLU A 2 -20.56 -15.09 -1.44
N THR A 3 -20.05 -15.63 -0.34
CA THR A 3 -19.59 -14.81 0.79
C THR A 3 -18.14 -14.40 0.54
N VAL A 4 -17.86 -13.10 0.50
CA VAL A 4 -16.50 -12.56 0.42
C VAL A 4 -16.03 -12.22 1.82
N ARG A 5 -14.89 -12.78 2.23
CA ARG A 5 -14.24 -12.43 3.49
C ARG A 5 -13.12 -11.42 3.25
N ILE A 6 -13.20 -10.30 3.95
CA ILE A 6 -12.27 -9.18 3.86
C ILE A 6 -11.45 -9.12 5.15
N ALA A 7 -10.14 -8.92 5.04
CA ALA A 7 -9.27 -8.58 6.15
C ALA A 7 -8.85 -7.10 6.06
N LEU A 8 -8.92 -6.40 7.19
CA LEU A 8 -8.42 -5.04 7.34
C LEU A 8 -7.17 -5.10 8.22
N VAL A 9 -6.03 -4.70 7.67
CA VAL A 9 -4.75 -4.75 8.38
C VAL A 9 -4.50 -3.41 9.07
N GLN A 10 -4.21 -3.47 10.37
CA GLN A 10 -3.70 -2.34 11.14
C GLN A 10 -2.33 -2.71 11.68
N VAL A 11 -1.32 -1.90 11.36
CA VAL A 11 0.08 -2.16 11.70
C VAL A 11 0.83 -0.84 11.88
N ALA A 12 1.77 -0.81 12.82
CA ALA A 12 2.63 0.35 13.03
C ALA A 12 3.84 0.30 12.10
N TRP A 13 4.40 1.47 11.76
CA TRP A 13 5.69 1.56 11.08
C TRP A 13 6.79 0.89 11.92
N VAL A 14 7.52 -0.05 11.33
CA VAL A 14 8.58 -0.83 12.02
C VAL A 14 10.00 -0.39 11.64
N GLY A 15 10.17 0.83 11.14
CA GLY A 15 11.49 1.47 10.98
C GLY A 15 12.15 1.31 9.61
N SER A 16 11.73 0.36 8.77
CA SER A 16 12.24 0.23 7.39
C SER A 16 11.25 -0.44 6.44
N ILE A 17 11.41 -0.20 5.13
CA ILE A 17 10.62 -0.86 4.09
C ILE A 17 10.77 -2.39 4.19
N GLU A 18 11.99 -2.89 4.35
CA GLU A 18 12.25 -4.34 4.46
C GLU A 18 11.52 -4.95 5.66
N ALA A 19 11.57 -4.28 6.82
CA ALA A 19 10.85 -4.73 7.99
C ALA A 19 9.31 -4.69 7.78
N MET A 20 8.78 -3.66 7.11
CA MET A 20 7.36 -3.63 6.73
C MET A 20 6.99 -4.76 5.77
N GLN A 21 7.82 -5.05 4.78
CA GLN A 21 7.61 -6.17 3.86
C GLN A 21 7.52 -7.50 4.62
N ASN A 22 8.44 -7.76 5.54
CA ASN A 22 8.42 -8.96 6.39
C ASN A 22 7.15 -9.02 7.26
N GLN A 23 6.76 -7.88 7.84
CA GLN A 23 5.55 -7.78 8.64
C GLN A 23 4.29 -8.08 7.81
N TYR A 24 4.17 -7.54 6.60
CA TYR A 24 3.02 -7.83 5.72
C TYR A 24 3.00 -9.26 5.21
N ARG A 25 4.15 -9.89 4.93
CA ARG A 25 4.17 -11.32 4.59
C ARG A 25 3.48 -12.15 5.67
N ALA A 26 3.79 -11.89 6.94
CA ALA A 26 3.17 -12.58 8.07
C ALA A 26 1.67 -12.27 8.19
N LEU A 27 1.29 -10.98 8.19
CA LEU A 27 -0.10 -10.55 8.37
C LEU A 27 -1.03 -11.01 7.24
N VAL A 28 -0.57 -10.93 5.98
CA VAL A 28 -1.37 -11.38 4.82
C VAL A 28 -1.48 -12.90 4.81
N SER A 29 -0.42 -13.63 5.19
CA SER A 29 -0.49 -15.09 5.32
C SER A 29 -1.48 -15.51 6.42
N GLU A 30 -1.47 -14.83 7.56
CA GLU A 30 -2.45 -15.05 8.62
C GLU A 30 -3.89 -14.78 8.14
N ALA A 31 -4.11 -13.66 7.45
CA ALA A 31 -5.40 -13.31 6.88
C ALA A 31 -5.90 -14.38 5.89
N LYS A 32 -5.02 -14.87 5.01
CA LYS A 32 -5.32 -15.97 4.10
C LYS A 32 -5.67 -17.26 4.84
N GLY A 33 -4.90 -17.61 5.89
CA GLY A 33 -5.19 -18.77 6.74
C GLY A 33 -6.55 -18.71 7.43
N ARG A 34 -7.03 -17.48 7.72
CA ARG A 34 -8.38 -17.20 8.25
C ARG A 34 -9.46 -17.12 7.14
N GLY A 35 -9.09 -17.38 5.88
CA GLY A 35 -9.99 -17.46 4.74
C GLY A 35 -10.29 -16.13 4.06
N ALA A 36 -9.45 -15.10 4.24
CA ALA A 36 -9.63 -13.84 3.51
C ALA A 36 -9.43 -14.05 1.99
N ALA A 37 -10.34 -13.46 1.22
CA ALA A 37 -10.25 -13.36 -0.24
C ALA A 37 -9.72 -11.98 -0.68
N LEU A 38 -9.92 -10.96 0.16
CA LEU A 38 -9.43 -9.60 -0.04
C LEU A 38 -8.73 -9.09 1.22
N VAL A 39 -7.58 -8.44 1.07
CA VAL A 39 -6.82 -7.82 2.17
C VAL A 39 -6.57 -6.34 1.86
N CYS A 40 -7.04 -5.45 2.74
CA CYS A 40 -6.78 -4.01 2.67
C CYS A 40 -5.67 -3.62 3.65
N LEU A 41 -4.70 -2.86 3.15
CA LEU A 41 -3.57 -2.33 3.93
C LEU A 41 -3.76 -0.83 4.22
N PRO A 42 -3.02 -0.27 5.20
CA PRO A 42 -3.01 1.16 5.47
C PRO A 42 -2.46 2.00 4.29
N GLU A 43 -2.81 3.29 4.30
CA GLU A 43 -2.21 4.34 3.46
C GLU A 43 -0.69 4.33 3.57
N PHE A 44 -0.01 4.63 2.46
CA PHE A 44 1.45 4.61 2.36
C PHE A 44 2.05 3.31 2.89
N SER A 45 1.58 2.19 2.35
CA SER A 45 1.68 0.89 3.03
C SER A 45 3.11 0.51 3.46
N LEU A 46 4.14 0.86 2.67
CA LEU A 46 5.54 0.52 2.96
C LEU A 46 6.38 1.62 3.62
N ILE A 47 5.82 2.79 3.95
CA ILE A 47 6.58 3.94 4.48
C ILE A 47 5.84 4.53 5.69
N PRO A 48 6.48 5.36 6.54
CA PRO A 48 5.75 6.06 7.59
C PRO A 48 4.82 7.13 6.99
N TYR A 49 3.79 7.52 7.74
CA TYR A 49 2.99 8.70 7.42
C TYR A 49 3.81 9.98 7.64
N PHE A 50 4.60 10.35 6.63
CA PHE A 50 5.47 11.52 6.66
C PHE A 50 4.75 12.89 6.56
N PRO A 51 3.53 13.02 5.96
CA PRO A 51 2.79 14.28 5.96
C PRO A 51 2.31 14.74 7.35
N GLY A 52 2.53 13.91 8.38
CA GLY A 52 2.42 14.34 9.78
C GLY A 52 3.42 15.42 10.20
N THR A 53 4.42 15.68 9.36
CA THR A 53 5.44 16.71 9.54
C THR A 53 5.52 17.61 8.30
N THR A 54 6.28 18.71 8.38
CA THR A 54 6.58 19.58 7.24
C THR A 54 7.93 19.27 6.59
N ASP A 55 8.55 18.13 6.92
CA ASP A 55 9.86 17.73 6.41
C ASP A 55 9.75 17.20 4.98
N THR A 56 10.41 17.90 4.05
CA THR A 56 10.43 17.53 2.64
C THR A 56 11.29 16.30 2.34
N ALA A 57 12.09 15.81 3.31
CA ALA A 57 12.82 14.56 3.17
C ALA A 57 11.89 13.36 2.88
N GLY A 58 10.61 13.44 3.28
CA GLY A 58 9.60 12.44 2.95
C GLY A 58 9.38 12.23 1.45
N PHE A 59 9.67 13.24 0.61
CA PHE A 59 9.54 13.11 -0.84
C PHE A 59 10.53 12.10 -1.45
N ALA A 60 11.60 11.74 -0.72
CA ALA A 60 12.53 10.69 -1.15
C ALA A 60 11.89 9.30 -1.17
N TRP A 61 10.73 9.11 -0.52
CA TRP A 61 9.98 7.87 -0.57
C TRP A 61 9.19 7.66 -1.87
N ALA A 62 9.07 8.71 -2.69
CA ALA A 62 8.25 8.65 -3.88
C ALA A 62 8.82 7.67 -4.92
N GLU A 63 7.93 6.89 -5.52
CA GLU A 63 8.29 5.83 -6.46
C GLU A 63 7.35 5.80 -7.66
N PRO A 64 7.78 5.28 -8.84
CA PRO A 64 6.86 5.12 -9.95
C PRO A 64 5.76 4.10 -9.62
N LEU A 65 4.53 4.37 -10.08
CA LEU A 65 3.41 3.43 -9.95
C LEU A 65 3.74 2.06 -10.55
N GLU A 66 4.19 2.04 -11.80
CA GLU A 66 4.62 0.79 -12.44
C GLU A 66 6.09 0.51 -12.15
N GLY A 67 6.37 -0.69 -11.66
CA GLY A 67 7.75 -1.10 -11.36
C GLY A 67 8.34 -0.40 -10.13
N GLY A 68 7.54 0.25 -9.28
CA GLY A 68 7.96 0.66 -7.94
C GLY A 68 8.29 -0.54 -7.02
N ILE A 69 8.95 -0.28 -5.90
CA ILE A 69 9.10 -1.24 -4.81
C ILE A 69 7.75 -1.71 -4.26
N SER A 70 6.77 -0.83 -4.09
CA SER A 70 5.43 -1.23 -3.63
C SER A 70 4.73 -2.11 -4.64
N GLU A 71 4.71 -1.72 -5.91
CA GLU A 71 4.07 -2.48 -6.99
C GLU A 71 4.63 -3.89 -7.10
N ARG A 72 5.96 -4.03 -7.19
CA ARG A 72 6.61 -5.35 -7.25
C ARG A 72 6.28 -6.20 -6.03
N PHE A 73 6.39 -5.62 -4.84
CA PHE A 73 6.20 -6.35 -3.59
C PHE A 73 4.76 -6.85 -3.42
N PHE A 74 3.77 -5.98 -3.61
CA PHE A 74 2.36 -6.33 -3.40
C PHE A 74 1.81 -7.19 -4.54
N SER A 75 2.28 -7.00 -5.78
CA SER A 75 2.01 -7.92 -6.89
C SER A 75 2.46 -9.35 -6.54
N ASP A 76 3.70 -9.51 -6.07
CA ASP A 76 4.23 -10.82 -5.69
C ASP A 76 3.51 -11.42 -4.48
N LEU A 77 3.20 -10.61 -3.47
CA LEU A 77 2.52 -11.08 -2.26
C LEU A 77 1.08 -11.51 -2.57
N ALA A 78 0.35 -10.76 -3.38
CA ALA A 78 -1.01 -11.10 -3.83
C ALA A 78 -1.02 -12.45 -4.56
N ARG A 79 -0.04 -12.65 -5.47
CA ARG A 79 0.16 -13.91 -6.20
C ARG A 79 0.52 -15.08 -5.30
N GLN A 80 1.44 -14.88 -4.36
CA GLN A 80 1.90 -15.92 -3.43
C GLN A 80 0.80 -16.39 -2.48
N GLN A 81 -0.07 -15.47 -2.05
CA GLN A 81 -1.15 -15.77 -1.10
C GLN A 81 -2.50 -16.06 -1.80
N ALA A 82 -2.57 -15.87 -3.12
CA ALA A 82 -3.78 -15.97 -3.93
C ALA A 82 -4.95 -15.19 -3.28
N VAL A 83 -4.73 -13.90 -3.07
CA VAL A 83 -5.70 -12.93 -2.53
C VAL A 83 -5.72 -11.66 -3.37
N THR A 84 -6.86 -10.99 -3.39
CA THR A 84 -6.92 -9.59 -3.87
C THR A 84 -6.31 -8.69 -2.81
N MET A 85 -5.42 -7.79 -3.20
CA MET A 85 -4.79 -6.84 -2.27
C MET A 85 -5.16 -5.40 -2.63
N VAL A 86 -5.39 -4.59 -1.60
CA VAL A 86 -5.50 -3.13 -1.71
C VAL A 86 -4.37 -2.52 -0.89
N SER A 87 -3.46 -1.83 -1.56
CA SER A 87 -2.32 -1.14 -0.95
C SER A 87 -2.31 0.34 -1.38
N SER A 88 -1.45 1.15 -0.79
CA SER A 88 -1.16 2.51 -1.27
C SER A 88 0.34 2.79 -1.29
N LEU A 89 0.76 3.69 -2.18
CA LEU A 89 2.11 4.20 -2.30
C LEU A 89 2.11 5.73 -2.45
N PHE A 90 3.25 6.34 -2.20
CA PHE A 90 3.52 7.71 -2.62
C PHE A 90 4.08 7.68 -4.05
N GLU A 91 3.23 7.94 -5.03
CA GLU A 91 3.55 7.89 -6.46
C GLU A 91 4.35 9.11 -6.89
N LYS A 92 5.35 8.91 -7.74
CA LYS A 92 6.00 9.95 -8.55
C LYS A 92 5.84 9.65 -10.04
N THR A 93 5.27 10.59 -10.78
CA THR A 93 5.09 10.47 -12.23
C THR A 93 6.34 10.87 -13.01
N ALA A 94 6.38 10.54 -14.30
CA ALA A 94 7.51 10.87 -15.17
C ALA A 94 7.71 12.38 -15.37
N ASP A 95 6.64 13.17 -15.28
CA ASP A 95 6.63 14.63 -15.29
C ASP A 95 6.92 15.27 -13.91
N GLY A 96 7.08 14.46 -12.87
CA GLY A 96 7.54 14.90 -11.54
C GLY A 96 6.44 15.26 -10.55
N GLU A 97 5.17 14.98 -10.88
CA GLU A 97 4.03 15.13 -9.98
C GLU A 97 3.99 14.01 -8.94
N HIS A 98 3.40 14.30 -7.78
CA HIS A 98 3.31 13.37 -6.65
C HIS A 98 1.87 13.12 -6.24
N TYR A 99 1.55 11.87 -5.87
CA TYR A 99 0.20 11.50 -5.46
C TYR A 99 0.23 10.45 -4.34
N ASP A 100 -0.74 10.51 -3.42
CA ASP A 100 -1.15 9.31 -2.69
C ASP A 100 -2.03 8.47 -3.63
N THR A 101 -1.56 7.26 -3.93
CA THR A 101 -2.18 6.37 -4.91
C THR A 101 -2.50 5.04 -4.27
N ALA A 102 -3.79 4.70 -4.24
CA ALA A 102 -4.25 3.36 -3.91
C ALA A 102 -4.20 2.45 -5.15
N VAL A 103 -3.83 1.19 -4.95
CA VAL A 103 -3.64 0.18 -6.00
C VAL A 103 -4.34 -1.11 -5.61
N ILE A 104 -4.93 -1.79 -6.61
CA ILE A 104 -5.56 -3.09 -6.46
C ILE A 104 -4.78 -4.14 -7.27
N HIS A 105 -4.28 -5.17 -6.58
CA HIS A 105 -3.71 -6.37 -7.21
C HIS A 105 -4.70 -7.53 -7.17
N ALA A 106 -4.85 -8.20 -8.31
CA ALA A 106 -5.60 -9.45 -8.41
C ALA A 106 -4.82 -10.63 -7.77
N PRO A 107 -5.49 -11.77 -7.51
CA PRO A 107 -4.84 -12.97 -6.96
C PRO A 107 -3.73 -13.58 -7.82
N ASP A 108 -3.62 -13.19 -9.09
CA ASP A 108 -2.52 -13.58 -9.99
C ASP A 108 -1.34 -12.59 -9.96
N GLY A 109 -1.44 -11.52 -9.17
CA GLY A 109 -0.47 -10.46 -9.01
C GLY A 109 -0.63 -9.29 -9.98
N ARG A 110 -1.53 -9.34 -10.96
CA ARG A 110 -1.70 -8.21 -11.89
C ARG A 110 -2.36 -7.03 -11.17
N MET A 111 -1.82 -5.83 -11.37
CA MET A 111 -2.53 -4.60 -11.05
C MET A 111 -3.79 -4.50 -11.93
N ILE A 112 -4.96 -4.37 -11.30
CA ILE A 112 -6.27 -4.32 -11.98
C ILE A 112 -6.98 -2.97 -11.78
N GLY A 113 -6.40 -2.07 -11.01
CA GLY A 113 -6.89 -0.71 -10.85
C GLY A 113 -6.00 0.11 -9.93
N SER A 114 -6.06 1.42 -10.11
CA SER A 114 -5.45 2.40 -9.22
C SER A 114 -6.31 3.66 -9.15
N THR A 115 -6.18 4.42 -8.08
CA THR A 115 -6.83 5.73 -7.92
C THR A 115 -5.94 6.66 -7.12
N ARG A 116 -5.84 7.91 -7.58
CA ARG A 116 -5.14 8.99 -6.88
C ARG A 116 -6.11 9.68 -5.92
N LYS A 117 -5.63 10.05 -4.72
CA LYS A 117 -6.42 10.80 -3.74
C LYS A 117 -6.86 12.15 -4.34
N ILE A 118 -8.16 12.46 -4.24
CA ILE A 118 -8.75 13.66 -4.84
C ILE A 118 -8.87 14.79 -3.81
N HIS A 119 -9.18 14.45 -2.56
CA HIS A 119 -9.40 15.42 -1.50
C HIS A 119 -8.18 15.41 -0.58
N ILE A 120 -7.35 16.44 -0.70
CA ILE A 120 -6.09 16.55 0.02
C ILE A 120 -6.32 17.33 1.32
N PRO A 121 -6.11 16.70 2.50
CA PRO A 121 -6.27 17.36 3.78
C PRO A 121 -5.13 18.35 4.05
N SER A 122 -5.47 19.45 4.72
CA SER A 122 -4.48 20.41 5.22
C SER A 122 -4.88 20.84 6.63
N GLY A 123 -4.02 20.62 7.61
CA GLY A 123 -4.28 20.90 9.02
C GLY A 123 -3.16 20.43 9.96
N GLU A 124 -3.36 20.61 11.26
CA GLU A 124 -2.39 20.17 12.27
C GLU A 124 -2.20 18.65 12.22
N GLY A 125 -0.96 18.21 11.93
CA GLY A 125 -0.62 16.80 11.76
C GLY A 125 -1.01 16.19 10.40
N TYR A 126 -1.49 17.00 9.46
CA TYR A 126 -1.91 16.55 8.11
C TYR A 126 -1.50 17.61 7.08
N ASN A 127 -0.29 17.48 6.53
CA ASN A 127 0.33 18.45 5.60
C ASN A 127 0.58 17.80 4.22
N GLU A 128 -0.47 17.25 3.63
CA GLU A 128 -0.40 16.57 2.32
C GLU A 128 -0.37 17.54 1.14
#